data_AF-A0A2D8Z0M0-F1
#
_entry.id   AF-A0A2D8Z0M0-F1
#
_cell.length_a   1.000
_cell.length_b   1.000
_cell.length_c   1.000
_cell.angle_alpha   90.00
_cell.angle_beta   90.00
_cell.angle_gamma   90.00
#
_symmetry.space_group_name_H-M   'P 1'
#
loop_
_entity.id
_entity.type
_entity.pdbx_description
1 polymer ?
#
loop_
_entity_poly.entity_id
_entity_poly.type
_entity_poly.pdbx_seq_one_letter_code
_entity_poly.pdbx_strand_id
1 'polypeptide(L)'
;MIQNGVDQTSVEGASNLPYAVPNLHVGLTSTEVGVPPLWWRAVGSTHTAYATEVFLDQVAASAGADPLAFRLALLEHHPRHAAVLKLAAEKAGWGKPLAKGRFLGLAVHESFHTFVAHVAEVSVSGGEVKVHRVVAAVDCGTVVNPNVVKAQIEGGTGFGLGAILAEELTLGADGMVEQGNYDSYTPLRLSAMPDMEVHIVASDAPPTGVGEPGVPSIGPAVASAVARATGKWITTLPLTRGMQS
;
A
#
# COMPACT_ATOMS: atom_id res chain seq x y z
N MET A 1 22.00 13.02 -3.69
CA MET A 1 20.76 12.58 -3.01
C MET A 1 20.95 12.38 -1.52
N ILE A 2 22.11 11.87 -1.06
CA ILE A 2 22.37 11.72 0.38
C ILE A 2 22.75 13.08 1.00
N GLN A 3 22.04 13.49 2.03
CA GLN A 3 22.34 14.68 2.84
C GLN A 3 22.47 14.26 4.30
N ASN A 4 23.59 14.60 4.95
CA ASN A 4 23.87 14.24 6.35
C ASN A 4 23.70 12.73 6.64
N GLY A 5 24.08 11.87 5.70
CA GLY A 5 23.94 10.41 5.82
C GLY A 5 22.54 9.86 5.52
N VAL A 6 21.57 10.71 5.16
CA VAL A 6 20.20 10.29 4.83
C VAL A 6 19.95 10.38 3.33
N ASP A 7 19.63 9.25 2.72
CA ASP A 7 18.98 9.21 1.40
C ASP A 7 17.49 9.50 1.57
N GLN A 8 17.02 10.64 1.06
CA GLN A 8 15.63 11.06 1.19
C GLN A 8 14.66 10.08 0.52
N THR A 9 15.09 9.39 -0.54
CA THR A 9 14.26 8.41 -1.23
C THR A 9 14.07 7.12 -0.43
N SER A 10 14.87 6.89 0.61
CA SER A 10 14.72 5.75 1.53
C SER A 10 13.74 6.02 2.68
N VAL A 11 13.40 7.30 2.92
CA VAL A 11 12.57 7.75 4.05
C VAL A 11 11.32 8.53 3.61
N GLU A 12 11.10 8.73 2.31
CA GLU A 12 9.85 9.29 1.78
C GLU A 12 8.64 8.47 2.24
N GLY A 13 7.46 9.08 2.36
CA GLY A 13 6.28 8.49 2.98
C GLY A 13 6.28 8.56 4.52
N ALA A 14 7.43 8.31 5.15
CA ALA A 14 7.58 8.41 6.60
C ALA A 14 8.03 9.80 7.06
N SER A 15 9.01 10.40 6.37
CA SER A 15 9.56 11.72 6.71
C SER A 15 8.66 12.89 6.33
N ASN A 16 7.79 12.70 5.34
CA ASN A 16 6.75 13.64 4.90
C ASN A 16 5.33 13.10 5.20
N LEU A 17 5.18 12.42 6.34
CA LEU A 17 3.91 11.85 6.78
C LEU A 17 2.78 12.91 6.78
N PRO A 18 1.63 12.66 6.14
CA PRO A 18 0.57 13.68 5.98
C PRO A 18 -0.34 13.82 7.22
N TYR A 19 -0.12 13.00 8.24
CA TYR A 19 -0.96 12.98 9.44
C TYR A 19 -0.46 13.99 10.46
N ALA A 20 -1.39 14.69 11.13
CA ALA A 20 -1.12 15.67 12.17
C ALA A 20 -0.52 15.04 13.44
N VAL A 21 0.76 14.64 13.36
CA VAL A 21 1.56 14.10 14.46
C VAL A 21 2.59 15.17 14.84
N PRO A 22 2.34 15.94 15.92
CA PRO A 22 3.13 17.14 16.22
C PRO A 22 4.59 16.86 16.56
N ASN A 23 4.91 15.62 16.96
CA ASN A 23 6.25 15.19 17.29
C ASN A 23 6.61 13.96 16.44
N LEU A 24 7.38 14.18 15.37
CA LEU A 24 7.79 13.14 14.44
C LEU A 24 9.32 13.08 14.37
N HIS A 25 9.87 11.88 14.52
CA HIS A 25 11.29 11.61 14.29
C HIS A 25 11.43 10.41 13.36
N VAL A 26 12.17 10.58 12.28
CA VAL A 26 12.47 9.52 11.31
C VAL A 26 13.98 9.41 11.18
N GLY A 27 14.51 8.24 11.51
CA GLY A 27 15.91 7.90 11.36
C GLY A 27 16.12 6.89 10.22
N LEU A 28 17.31 6.91 9.62
CA LEU A 28 17.75 5.93 8.64
C LEU A 28 18.98 5.19 9.20
N THR A 29 18.98 3.87 9.09
CA THR A 29 20.17 3.05 9.29
C THR A 29 20.36 2.21 8.04
N SER A 30 21.37 2.56 7.25
CA SER A 30 21.76 1.80 6.06
C SER A 30 22.77 0.73 6.48
N THR A 31 22.43 -0.54 6.23
CA THR A 31 23.35 -1.67 6.46
C THR A 31 24.14 -1.97 5.19
N GLU A 32 25.35 -2.50 5.35
CA GLU A 32 26.03 -3.15 4.23
C GLU A 32 25.31 -4.46 3.92
N VAL A 33 24.74 -4.53 2.72
CA VAL A 33 24.05 -5.72 2.22
C VAL A 33 24.90 -6.40 1.15
N GLY A 34 24.96 -7.73 1.17
CA GLY A 34 25.74 -8.52 0.21
C GLY A 34 25.15 -8.57 -1.21
N VAL A 35 23.99 -7.94 -1.42
CA VAL A 35 23.29 -7.82 -2.71
C VAL A 35 23.12 -6.34 -3.07
N PRO A 36 23.41 -5.92 -4.31
CA PRO A 36 23.24 -4.52 -4.71
C PRO A 36 21.77 -4.10 -4.67
N PRO A 37 21.37 -3.11 -3.85
CA PRO A 37 20.03 -2.56 -3.88
C PRO A 37 19.87 -1.60 -5.06
N LEU A 38 18.73 -1.65 -5.74
CA LEU A 38 18.32 -0.72 -6.80
C LEU A 38 16.86 -0.34 -6.63
N TRP A 39 16.40 0.61 -7.44
CA TRP A 39 15.03 1.09 -7.38
C TRP A 39 14.04 -0.02 -7.76
N TRP A 40 13.15 -0.31 -6.81
CA TRP A 40 11.92 -1.01 -7.05
C TRP A 40 10.80 0.03 -7.23
N ARG A 41 9.72 -0.31 -7.95
CA ARG A 41 8.69 0.67 -8.34
C ARG A 41 8.11 1.37 -7.10
N ALA A 42 8.13 2.71 -7.08
CA ALA A 42 7.81 3.57 -5.93
C ALA A 42 8.89 3.65 -4.83
N VAL A 43 10.13 3.27 -5.14
CA VAL A 43 11.34 3.48 -4.32
C VAL A 43 11.08 3.25 -2.83
N GLY A 44 11.27 4.24 -1.96
CA GLY A 44 11.07 4.06 -0.52
C GLY A 44 9.61 4.08 -0.08
N SER A 45 8.73 4.72 -0.86
CA SER A 45 7.28 4.69 -0.61
C SER A 45 6.74 3.27 -0.50
N THR A 46 7.38 2.29 -1.15
CA THR A 46 7.02 0.87 -1.07
C THR A 46 6.98 0.34 0.36
N HIS A 47 8.08 0.48 1.11
CA HIS A 47 8.21 -0.07 2.46
C HIS A 47 7.68 0.89 3.51
N THR A 48 7.84 2.20 3.32
CA THR A 48 7.39 3.20 4.30
C THR A 48 5.87 3.30 4.34
N ALA A 49 5.17 3.20 3.21
CA ALA A 49 3.70 3.17 3.20
C ALA A 49 3.18 1.98 3.99
N TYR A 50 3.73 0.79 3.77
CA TYR A 50 3.33 -0.40 4.52
C TYR A 50 3.54 -0.20 6.03
N ALA A 51 4.74 0.23 6.44
CA ALA A 51 5.07 0.43 7.85
C ALA A 51 4.18 1.48 8.52
N THR A 52 4.01 2.65 7.90
CA THR A 52 3.26 3.77 8.48
C THR A 52 1.75 3.52 8.49
N GLU A 53 1.17 3.04 7.39
CA GLU A 53 -0.27 2.82 7.29
C GLU A 53 -0.75 1.63 8.12
N VAL A 54 0.02 0.53 8.18
CA VAL A 54 -0.32 -0.59 9.08
C VAL A 54 -0.20 -0.15 10.54
N PHE A 55 0.81 0.63 10.90
CA PHE A 55 0.95 1.16 12.26
C PHE A 55 -0.22 2.09 12.63
N LEU A 56 -0.64 2.98 11.74
CA LEU A 56 -1.82 3.83 11.99
C LEU A 56 -3.09 3.00 12.17
N ASP A 57 -3.22 1.89 11.46
CA ASP A 57 -4.35 0.98 11.63
C ASP A 57 -4.32 0.26 12.99
N GLN A 58 -3.13 -0.10 13.49
CA GLN A 58 -2.93 -0.62 14.85
C GLN A 58 -3.30 0.42 15.90
N VAL A 59 -2.92 1.68 15.71
CA VAL A 59 -3.28 2.78 16.62
C VAL A 59 -4.79 3.00 16.63
N ALA A 60 -5.42 3.05 15.46
CA ALA A 60 -6.88 3.19 15.34
C ALA A 60 -7.60 2.03 16.06
N ALA A 61 -7.16 0.78 15.83
CA ALA A 61 -7.71 -0.38 16.51
C ALA A 61 -7.52 -0.33 18.03
N SER A 62 -6.35 0.07 18.51
CA SER A 62 -6.06 0.21 19.94
C SER A 62 -6.90 1.31 20.60
N ALA A 63 -7.25 2.35 19.84
CA ALA A 63 -8.16 3.42 20.27
C ALA A 63 -9.65 3.04 20.16
N GLY A 64 -9.98 1.87 19.61
CA GLY A 64 -11.36 1.49 19.30
C GLY A 64 -12.03 2.39 18.24
N ALA A 65 -11.22 3.05 17.41
CA ALA A 65 -11.68 3.99 16.39
C ALA A 65 -11.84 3.31 15.03
N ASP A 66 -12.81 3.78 14.25
CA ASP A 66 -12.90 3.43 12.83
C ASP A 66 -11.66 3.98 12.09
N PRO A 67 -10.94 3.16 11.30
CA PRO A 67 -9.67 3.52 10.66
C PRO A 67 -9.81 4.62 9.59
N LEU A 68 -10.98 4.75 8.95
CA LEU A 68 -11.25 5.82 8.00
C LEU A 68 -11.41 7.13 8.76
N ALA A 69 -12.29 7.17 9.76
CA ALA A 69 -12.53 8.33 10.60
C ALA A 69 -11.24 8.80 11.30
N PHE A 70 -10.45 7.85 11.82
CA PHE A 70 -9.18 8.12 12.48
C PHE A 70 -8.19 8.85 11.55
N ARG A 71 -7.99 8.32 10.33
CA ARG A 71 -7.12 8.96 9.33
C ARG A 71 -7.66 10.33 8.91
N LEU A 72 -8.96 10.46 8.66
CA LEU A 72 -9.56 11.72 8.24
C LEU A 72 -9.42 12.82 9.28
N ALA A 73 -9.50 12.49 10.58
CA ALA A 73 -9.26 13.45 11.65
C ALA A 73 -7.81 13.97 11.67
N LEU A 74 -6.85 13.13 11.27
CA LEU A 74 -5.44 13.48 11.21
C LEU A 74 -5.03 14.17 9.89
N LEU A 75 -5.88 14.15 8.86
CA LEU A 75 -5.63 14.72 7.54
C LEU A 75 -6.26 16.10 7.33
N GLU A 76 -6.61 16.82 8.39
CA GLU A 76 -7.34 18.11 8.32
C GLU A 76 -6.68 19.13 7.38
N HIS A 77 -5.35 19.20 7.37
CA HIS A 77 -4.57 20.11 6.52
C HIS A 77 -4.15 19.52 5.17
N HIS A 78 -4.57 18.29 4.87
CA HIS A 78 -4.19 17.55 3.65
C HIS A 78 -5.45 17.16 2.84
N PRO A 79 -6.16 18.12 2.24
CA PRO A 79 -7.46 17.89 1.61
C PRO A 79 -7.40 16.90 0.43
N ARG A 80 -6.29 16.83 -0.31
CA ARG A 80 -6.13 15.88 -1.44
C ARG A 80 -6.01 14.43 -0.97
N HIS A 81 -5.25 14.17 0.10
CA HIS A 81 -5.23 12.88 0.79
C HIS A 81 -6.63 12.48 1.28
N ALA A 82 -7.29 13.41 1.98
CA ALA A 82 -8.63 13.18 2.49
C ALA A 82 -9.64 12.92 1.36
N ALA A 83 -9.53 13.59 0.22
CA ALA A 83 -10.42 13.44 -0.93
C ALA A 83 -10.32 12.05 -1.56
N VAL A 84 -9.10 11.56 -1.86
CA VAL A 84 -8.94 10.20 -2.42
C VAL A 84 -9.39 9.14 -1.41
N LEU A 85 -9.07 9.32 -0.12
CA LEU A 85 -9.45 8.37 0.91
C LEU A 85 -10.98 8.27 1.08
N LYS A 86 -11.67 9.43 1.12
CA LYS A 86 -13.15 9.47 1.16
C LYS A 86 -13.76 8.83 -0.08
N LEU A 87 -13.25 9.15 -1.27
CA LEU A 87 -13.80 8.63 -2.52
C LEU A 87 -13.64 7.11 -2.61
N ALA A 88 -12.46 6.57 -2.29
CA ALA A 88 -12.23 5.12 -2.29
C ALA A 88 -13.15 4.41 -1.28
N ALA A 89 -13.28 4.95 -0.06
CA ALA A 89 -14.16 4.41 0.97
C ALA A 89 -15.64 4.43 0.56
N GLU A 90 -16.12 5.53 -0.02
CA GLU A 90 -17.50 5.65 -0.52
C GLU A 90 -17.80 4.58 -1.58
N LYS A 91 -16.93 4.47 -2.59
CA LYS A 91 -17.10 3.54 -3.73
C LYS A 91 -16.92 2.08 -3.34
N ALA A 92 -16.08 1.81 -2.33
CA ALA A 92 -15.99 0.49 -1.71
C ALA A 92 -17.22 0.13 -0.86
N GLY A 93 -18.04 1.10 -0.48
CA GLY A 93 -19.17 0.89 0.42
C GLY A 93 -18.75 0.71 1.88
N TRP A 94 -17.71 1.43 2.33
CA TRP A 94 -17.26 1.40 3.72
C TRP A 94 -18.41 1.62 4.70
N GLY A 95 -18.46 0.81 5.76
CA GLY A 95 -19.53 0.83 6.76
C GLY A 95 -20.84 0.13 6.34
N LYS A 96 -20.95 -0.36 5.09
CA LYS A 96 -22.09 -1.19 4.67
C LYS A 96 -21.86 -2.67 5.00
N PRO A 97 -22.93 -3.46 5.15
CA PRO A 97 -22.81 -4.90 5.34
C PRO A 97 -22.05 -5.56 4.18
N LEU A 98 -21.12 -6.47 4.52
CA LEU A 98 -20.36 -7.26 3.56
C LEU A 98 -20.89 -8.68 3.47
N ALA A 99 -20.52 -9.40 2.42
CA ALA A 99 -20.75 -10.84 2.38
C ALA A 99 -20.03 -11.55 3.54
N LYS A 100 -20.60 -12.65 4.04
CA LYS A 100 -20.04 -13.39 5.17
C LYS A 100 -18.58 -13.80 4.89
N GLY A 101 -17.68 -13.50 5.83
CA GLY A 101 -16.26 -13.82 5.71
C GLY A 101 -15.47 -12.87 4.82
N ARG A 102 -16.04 -11.71 4.46
CA ARG A 102 -15.35 -10.60 3.78
C ARG A 102 -15.01 -9.50 4.76
N PHE A 103 -13.85 -8.90 4.55
CA PHE A 103 -13.31 -7.83 5.38
C PHE A 103 -12.74 -6.74 4.48
N LEU A 104 -12.94 -5.48 4.86
CA LEU A 104 -12.34 -4.34 4.19
C LEU A 104 -11.12 -3.83 4.97
N GLY A 105 -10.12 -3.39 4.24
CA GLY A 105 -9.01 -2.59 4.76
C GLY A 105 -8.68 -1.48 3.80
N LEU A 106 -8.09 -0.42 4.33
CA LEU A 106 -7.82 0.80 3.57
C LEU A 106 -6.45 1.36 3.90
N ALA A 107 -5.92 2.13 2.97
CA ALA A 107 -4.73 2.94 3.16
C ALA A 107 -4.71 4.07 2.14
N VAL A 108 -3.98 5.14 2.46
CA VAL A 108 -3.74 6.26 1.54
C VAL A 108 -2.26 6.64 1.56
N HIS A 109 -1.73 7.02 0.41
CA HIS A 109 -0.33 7.42 0.29
C HIS A 109 -0.14 8.51 -0.77
N GLU A 110 0.80 9.42 -0.53
CA GLU A 110 1.32 10.34 -1.54
C GLU A 110 2.69 9.87 -2.01
N SER A 111 2.85 9.67 -3.32
CA SER A 111 4.16 9.55 -3.94
C SER A 111 4.20 10.37 -5.23
N PHE A 112 5.33 11.06 -5.47
CA PHE A 112 5.52 11.90 -6.65
C PHE A 112 4.41 12.95 -6.86
N HIS A 113 3.89 13.50 -5.75
CA HIS A 113 2.77 14.47 -5.70
C HIS A 113 1.42 13.95 -6.21
N THR A 114 1.30 12.63 -6.37
CA THR A 114 0.06 11.93 -6.68
C THR A 114 -0.44 11.20 -5.45
N PHE A 115 -1.73 11.35 -5.16
CA PHE A 115 -2.37 10.79 -3.99
C PHE A 115 -3.17 9.56 -4.42
N VAL A 116 -2.96 8.41 -3.77
CA VAL A 116 -3.71 7.19 -4.06
C VAL A 116 -4.20 6.54 -2.78
N ALA A 117 -5.50 6.32 -2.70
CA ALA A 117 -6.11 5.49 -1.67
C ALA A 117 -6.60 4.17 -2.25
N HIS A 118 -6.36 3.08 -1.53
CA HIS A 118 -6.90 1.77 -1.83
C HIS A 118 -7.85 1.33 -0.72
N VAL A 119 -8.94 0.67 -1.10
CA VAL A 119 -9.75 -0.17 -0.21
C VAL A 119 -9.79 -1.57 -0.79
N ALA A 120 -9.30 -2.56 -0.02
CA ALA A 120 -9.23 -3.95 -0.43
C ALA A 120 -10.27 -4.79 0.32
N GLU A 121 -11.05 -5.57 -0.43
CA GLU A 121 -11.94 -6.60 0.11
C GLU A 121 -11.25 -7.97 0.08
N VAL A 122 -11.08 -8.57 1.25
CA VAL A 122 -10.36 -9.84 1.40
C VAL A 122 -11.19 -10.91 2.12
N SER A 123 -10.83 -12.17 1.91
CA SER A 123 -11.18 -13.26 2.82
C SER A 123 -9.95 -14.06 3.18
N VAL A 124 -9.98 -14.67 4.36
CA VAL A 124 -8.94 -15.59 4.83
C VAL A 124 -9.55 -16.96 5.08
N SER A 125 -8.95 -18.01 4.52
CA SER A 125 -9.39 -19.40 4.70
C SER A 125 -8.16 -20.31 4.78
N GLY A 126 -8.03 -21.09 5.85
CA GLY A 126 -6.91 -22.02 6.00
C GLY A 126 -5.53 -21.35 6.01
N GLY A 127 -5.45 -20.06 6.38
CA GLY A 127 -4.21 -19.26 6.30
C GLY A 127 -3.97 -18.60 4.95
N GLU A 128 -4.74 -18.93 3.91
CA GLU A 128 -4.64 -18.31 2.59
C GLU A 128 -5.46 -17.03 2.52
N VAL A 129 -4.86 -15.97 1.98
CA VAL A 129 -5.50 -14.67 1.76
C VAL A 129 -5.94 -14.58 0.30
N LYS A 130 -7.22 -14.27 0.08
CA LYS A 130 -7.74 -13.93 -1.25
C LYS A 130 -8.23 -12.49 -1.27
N VAL A 131 -7.71 -11.70 -2.20
CA VAL A 131 -8.21 -10.35 -2.53
C VAL A 131 -9.26 -10.49 -3.62
N HIS A 132 -10.49 -10.05 -3.35
CA HIS A 132 -11.62 -10.22 -4.29
C HIS A 132 -11.83 -8.99 -5.13
N ARG A 133 -11.80 -7.82 -4.48
CA ARG A 133 -12.10 -6.54 -5.08
C ARG A 133 -11.20 -5.48 -4.48
N VAL A 134 -10.73 -4.56 -5.31
CA VAL A 134 -9.96 -3.40 -4.90
C VAL A 134 -10.55 -2.17 -5.55
N VAL A 135 -10.87 -1.18 -4.71
CA VAL A 135 -11.31 0.13 -5.14
C VAL A 135 -10.17 1.10 -4.87
N ALA A 136 -9.67 1.74 -5.94
CA ALA A 136 -8.65 2.76 -5.88
C ALA A 136 -9.25 4.12 -6.22
N ALA A 137 -8.83 5.16 -5.50
CA ALA A 137 -9.05 6.55 -5.90
C ALA A 137 -7.70 7.23 -6.08
N VAL A 138 -7.56 8.03 -7.14
CA VAL A 138 -6.33 8.74 -7.48
C VAL A 138 -6.61 10.22 -7.73
N ASP A 139 -5.73 11.07 -7.21
CA ASP A 139 -5.62 12.48 -7.56
C ASP A 139 -4.19 12.76 -8.05
N CYS A 140 -4.04 12.96 -9.36
CA CYS A 140 -2.77 13.29 -10.02
C CYS A 140 -2.80 14.69 -10.66
N GLY A 141 -3.62 15.59 -10.12
CA GLY A 141 -3.88 16.89 -10.72
C GLY A 141 -4.64 16.77 -12.04
N THR A 142 -4.36 17.67 -12.97
CA THR A 142 -4.99 17.69 -14.29
C THR A 142 -4.70 16.40 -15.05
N VAL A 143 -5.74 15.63 -15.40
CA VAL A 143 -5.59 14.37 -16.12
C VAL A 143 -5.41 14.59 -17.61
N VAL A 144 -4.25 14.18 -18.12
CA VAL A 144 -3.93 14.24 -19.56
C VAL A 144 -4.60 13.11 -20.33
N ASN A 145 -4.52 11.87 -19.85
CA ASN A 145 -5.16 10.71 -20.45
C ASN A 145 -5.74 9.80 -19.37
N PRO A 146 -7.08 9.78 -19.19
CA PRO A 146 -7.72 9.02 -18.11
C PRO A 146 -7.52 7.50 -18.25
N ASN A 147 -7.42 6.98 -19.48
CA ASN A 147 -7.20 5.55 -19.69
C ASN A 147 -5.79 5.13 -19.25
N VAL A 148 -4.78 5.97 -19.51
CA VAL A 148 -3.40 5.70 -19.05
C VAL A 148 -3.30 5.79 -17.54
N VAL A 149 -3.94 6.79 -16.93
CA VAL A 149 -4.00 6.90 -15.46
C VAL A 149 -4.61 5.64 -14.86
N LYS A 150 -5.78 5.21 -15.37
CA LYS A 150 -6.43 3.98 -14.92
C LYS A 150 -5.52 2.75 -15.07
N ALA A 151 -4.93 2.54 -16.26
CA ALA A 151 -4.05 1.40 -16.51
C ALA A 151 -2.79 1.41 -15.62
N GLN A 152 -2.24 2.59 -15.30
CA GLN A 152 -1.09 2.71 -14.41
C GLN A 152 -1.44 2.40 -12.96
N ILE A 153 -2.61 2.85 -12.48
CA ILE A 153 -3.11 2.46 -11.15
C ILE A 153 -3.34 0.96 -11.11
N GLU A 154 -4.09 0.38 -12.05
CA GLU A 154 -4.34 -1.07 -12.12
C GLU A 154 -3.05 -1.89 -12.14
N GLY A 155 -2.09 -1.52 -13.01
CA GLY A 155 -0.81 -2.21 -13.10
C GLY A 155 0.09 -2.00 -11.88
N GLY A 156 0.02 -0.83 -11.23
CA GLY A 156 0.73 -0.56 -9.97
C GLY A 156 0.14 -1.36 -8.81
N THR A 157 -1.19 -1.42 -8.71
CA THR A 157 -1.90 -2.23 -7.72
C THR A 157 -1.53 -3.71 -7.88
N GLY A 158 -1.55 -4.23 -9.12
CA GLY A 158 -1.17 -5.62 -9.39
C GLY A 158 0.29 -5.92 -9.02
N PHE A 159 1.21 -5.01 -9.32
CA PHE A 159 2.62 -5.13 -8.95
C PHE A 159 2.82 -5.16 -7.43
N GLY A 160 2.14 -4.26 -6.69
CA GLY A 160 2.15 -4.25 -5.23
C GLY A 160 1.49 -5.48 -4.60
N LEU A 161 0.41 -6.00 -5.21
CA LEU A 161 -0.24 -7.24 -4.76
C LEU A 161 0.68 -8.46 -4.91
N GLY A 162 1.44 -8.56 -6.00
CA GLY A 162 2.42 -9.63 -6.16
C GLY A 162 3.44 -9.64 -5.02
N ALA A 163 4.06 -8.48 -4.77
CA ALA A 163 5.02 -8.25 -3.68
C ALA A 163 4.50 -8.64 -2.31
N ILE A 164 3.28 -8.22 -1.97
CA ILE A 164 2.74 -8.46 -0.62
C ILE A 164 2.13 -9.85 -0.48
N LEU A 165 1.63 -10.48 -1.54
CA LEU A 165 0.98 -11.79 -1.42
C LEU A 165 2.00 -12.93 -1.42
N ALA A 166 2.95 -12.97 -2.35
CA ALA A 166 3.77 -14.17 -2.57
C ALA A 166 5.17 -13.96 -3.15
N GLU A 167 5.47 -12.82 -3.78
CA GLU A 167 6.78 -12.60 -4.39
C GLU A 167 7.87 -12.49 -3.33
N GLU A 168 8.83 -13.40 -3.37
CA GLU A 168 9.96 -13.46 -2.44
C GLU A 168 11.19 -14.01 -3.15
N LEU A 169 12.35 -13.41 -2.86
CA LEU A 169 13.65 -13.99 -3.15
C LEU A 169 14.32 -14.38 -1.84
N THR A 170 14.64 -15.66 -1.68
CA THR A 170 15.39 -16.19 -0.54
C THR A 170 16.85 -16.40 -0.92
N LEU A 171 17.74 -16.14 0.04
CA LEU A 171 19.17 -16.43 -0.09
C LEU A 171 19.48 -17.71 0.68
N GLY A 172 20.06 -18.68 -0.01
CA GLY A 172 20.52 -19.93 0.59
C GLY A 172 21.69 -19.74 1.56
N ALA A 173 22.14 -20.82 2.18
CA ALA A 173 23.27 -20.79 3.13
C ALA A 173 24.60 -20.33 2.50
N ASP A 174 24.73 -20.43 1.18
CA ASP A 174 25.85 -19.94 0.37
C ASP A 174 25.67 -18.49 -0.12
N GLY A 175 24.55 -17.84 0.23
CA GLY A 175 24.21 -16.48 -0.18
C GLY A 175 23.62 -16.37 -1.59
N MET A 176 23.35 -17.49 -2.27
CA MET A 176 22.80 -17.49 -3.62
C MET A 176 21.27 -17.41 -3.61
N VAL A 177 20.69 -16.73 -4.61
CA VAL A 177 19.23 -16.69 -4.79
C VAL A 177 18.71 -18.08 -5.12
N GLU A 178 17.68 -18.54 -4.39
CA GLU A 178 17.09 -19.87 -4.59
C GLU A 178 16.07 -19.89 -5.74
N GLN A 179 15.33 -18.80 -5.98
CA GLN A 179 14.34 -18.70 -7.05
C GLN A 179 14.99 -18.28 -8.37
N GLY A 180 15.11 -19.21 -9.31
CA GLY A 180 15.76 -18.97 -10.61
C GLY A 180 14.82 -18.63 -11.77
N ASN A 181 13.51 -18.81 -11.62
CA ASN A 181 12.53 -18.65 -12.72
C ASN A 181 11.08 -18.49 -12.20
N TYR A 182 10.11 -18.20 -13.07
CA TYR A 182 8.72 -17.84 -12.70
C TYR A 182 7.83 -19.00 -12.22
N ASP A 183 8.39 -20.20 -12.11
CA ASP A 183 7.82 -21.35 -11.43
C ASP A 183 8.11 -21.34 -9.92
N SER A 184 9.19 -20.66 -9.50
CA SER A 184 9.66 -20.56 -8.11
C SER A 184 9.56 -19.15 -7.53
N TYR A 185 9.85 -18.11 -8.32
CA TYR A 185 9.41 -16.74 -8.05
C TYR A 185 8.03 -16.58 -8.67
N THR A 186 6.98 -16.26 -7.90
CA THR A 186 5.61 -16.31 -8.41
C THR A 186 4.96 -14.92 -8.48
N PRO A 187 5.20 -14.16 -9.57
CA PRO A 187 4.49 -12.90 -9.79
C PRO A 187 2.98 -13.08 -9.79
N LEU A 188 2.26 -12.00 -9.50
CA LEU A 188 0.81 -12.02 -9.53
C LEU A 188 0.29 -12.55 -10.88
N ARG A 189 -0.45 -13.67 -10.83
CA ARG A 189 -1.09 -14.26 -12.00
C ARG A 189 -2.43 -13.59 -12.28
N LEU A 190 -2.89 -13.64 -13.54
CA LEU A 190 -4.19 -13.09 -13.95
C LEU A 190 -5.35 -13.62 -13.10
N SER A 191 -5.32 -14.90 -12.72
CA SER A 191 -6.34 -15.53 -11.86
C SER A 191 -6.36 -15.02 -10.42
N ALA A 192 -5.31 -14.33 -9.99
CA ALA A 192 -5.17 -13.73 -8.66
C ALA A 192 -5.38 -12.21 -8.68
N MET A 193 -5.51 -11.59 -9.86
CA MET A 193 -5.87 -10.17 -9.97
C MET A 193 -7.31 -9.99 -9.48
N PRO A 194 -7.57 -9.06 -8.54
CA PRO A 194 -8.92 -8.79 -8.05
C PRO A 194 -9.75 -8.00 -9.08
N ASP A 195 -11.06 -7.94 -8.86
CA ASP A 195 -11.91 -6.98 -9.55
C ASP A 195 -11.46 -5.55 -9.19
N MET A 196 -11.01 -4.79 -10.19
CA MET A 196 -10.48 -3.45 -10.01
C MET A 196 -11.47 -2.36 -10.38
N GLU A 197 -11.60 -1.37 -9.51
CA GLU A 197 -12.26 -0.10 -9.79
C GLU A 197 -11.29 1.05 -9.53
N VAL A 198 -11.09 1.92 -10.51
CA VAL A 198 -10.25 3.12 -10.37
C VAL A 198 -11.10 4.35 -10.58
N HIS A 199 -11.09 5.25 -9.60
CA HIS A 199 -11.80 6.51 -9.62
C HIS A 199 -10.80 7.67 -9.62
N ILE A 200 -10.94 8.57 -10.58
CA ILE A 200 -10.10 9.76 -10.68
C ILE A 200 -10.83 10.91 -9.98
N VAL A 201 -10.17 11.53 -9.01
CA VAL A 201 -10.64 12.78 -8.38
C VAL A 201 -10.44 13.91 -9.39
N ALA A 202 -11.50 14.68 -9.65
CA ALA A 202 -11.39 15.88 -10.48
C ALA A 202 -10.52 16.93 -9.76
N SER A 203 -9.51 17.44 -10.46
CA SER A 203 -8.50 18.35 -9.90
C SER A 203 -7.99 19.31 -10.98
N ASP A 204 -7.79 20.56 -10.61
CA ASP A 204 -7.20 21.62 -11.43
C ASP A 204 -5.71 21.88 -11.07
N ALA A 205 -5.16 21.11 -10.14
CA ALA A 205 -3.74 21.17 -9.79
C ALA A 205 -2.85 20.79 -11.00
N PRO A 206 -1.58 21.22 -11.01
CA PRO A 206 -0.62 20.81 -12.04
C PRO A 206 -0.57 19.27 -12.18
N PRO A 207 -0.42 18.74 -13.41
CA PRO A 207 -0.34 17.30 -13.65
C PRO A 207 0.91 16.70 -12.97
N THR A 208 0.75 15.52 -12.40
CA THR A 208 1.82 14.78 -11.71
C THR A 208 2.03 13.38 -12.31
N GLY A 209 3.05 12.66 -11.83
CA GLY A 209 3.38 11.32 -12.33
C GLY A 209 2.43 10.24 -11.83
N VAL A 210 2.04 9.30 -12.68
CA VAL A 210 1.17 8.15 -12.31
C VAL A 210 1.88 6.81 -12.46
N GLY A 211 3.17 6.81 -12.81
CA GLY A 211 3.96 5.61 -13.10
C GLY A 211 4.11 4.64 -11.93
N GLU A 212 4.08 5.14 -10.71
CA GLU A 212 4.44 4.44 -9.46
C GLU A 212 3.37 4.51 -8.35
N PRO A 213 2.53 5.56 -8.24
CA PRO A 213 1.59 5.74 -7.13
C PRO A 213 0.55 4.64 -6.90
N GLY A 214 0.31 3.73 -7.86
CA GLY A 214 -0.57 2.58 -7.65
C GLY A 214 0.00 1.51 -6.69
N VAL A 215 1.30 1.53 -6.42
CA VAL A 215 1.99 0.48 -5.66
C VAL A 215 1.92 0.66 -4.13
N PRO A 216 2.15 1.86 -3.54
CA PRO A 216 2.42 1.95 -2.11
C PRO A 216 1.26 1.57 -1.19
N SER A 217 0.03 2.01 -1.49
CA SER A 217 -1.09 1.86 -0.56
C SER A 217 -1.84 0.53 -0.65
N ILE A 218 -1.58 -0.33 -1.65
CA ILE A 218 -2.32 -1.60 -1.75
C ILE A 218 -1.90 -2.61 -0.67
N GLY A 219 -0.61 -2.72 -0.38
CA GLY A 219 -0.07 -3.59 0.66
C GLY A 219 -0.71 -3.37 2.04
N PRO A 220 -0.64 -2.15 2.61
CA PRO A 220 -1.26 -1.85 3.89
C PRO A 220 -2.80 -2.00 3.87
N ALA A 221 -3.47 -1.70 2.76
CA ALA A 221 -4.92 -1.91 2.65
C ALA A 221 -5.29 -3.40 2.79
N VAL A 222 -4.53 -4.30 2.15
CA VAL A 222 -4.72 -5.76 2.29
C VAL A 222 -4.35 -6.23 3.70
N ALA A 223 -3.20 -5.81 4.23
CA ALA A 223 -2.76 -6.20 5.58
C ALA A 223 -3.76 -5.78 6.66
N SER A 224 -4.31 -4.57 6.54
CA SER A 224 -5.37 -4.04 7.40
C SER A 224 -6.65 -4.90 7.34
N ALA A 225 -7.05 -5.33 6.14
CA ALA A 225 -8.21 -6.20 5.96
C ALA A 225 -7.97 -7.61 6.56
N VAL A 226 -6.75 -8.14 6.41
CA VAL A 226 -6.32 -9.42 7.01
C VAL A 226 -6.29 -9.34 8.53
N ALA A 227 -5.84 -8.23 9.11
CA ALA A 227 -5.87 -8.01 10.55
C ALA A 227 -7.30 -8.00 11.09
N ARG A 228 -8.25 -7.40 10.38
CA ARG A 228 -9.68 -7.49 10.74
C ARG A 228 -10.26 -8.90 10.61
N ALA A 229 -9.79 -9.67 9.62
CA ALA A 229 -10.21 -11.06 9.44
C ALA A 229 -9.68 -12.01 10.53
N THR A 230 -8.49 -11.73 11.08
CA THR A 230 -7.72 -12.73 11.83
C THR A 230 -7.30 -12.28 13.24
N GLY A 231 -7.36 -10.98 13.53
CA GLY A 231 -6.79 -10.37 14.73
C GLY A 231 -5.25 -10.27 14.72
N LYS A 232 -4.58 -10.64 13.62
CA LYS A 232 -3.12 -10.64 13.50
C LYS A 232 -2.60 -9.49 12.63
N TRP A 233 -1.60 -8.77 13.14
CA TRP A 233 -0.88 -7.75 12.38
C TRP A 233 0.35 -8.36 11.72
N ILE A 234 0.38 -8.35 10.39
CA ILE A 234 1.46 -8.99 9.63
C ILE A 234 2.63 -8.03 9.48
N THR A 235 3.74 -8.36 10.13
CA THR A 235 4.98 -7.57 10.11
C THR A 235 6.09 -8.20 9.26
N THR A 236 5.82 -9.37 8.69
CA THR A 236 6.74 -10.09 7.79
C THR A 236 6.04 -10.30 6.46
N LEU A 237 6.64 -9.79 5.38
CA LEU A 237 6.17 -10.00 4.01
C LEU A 237 7.04 -11.05 3.31
N PRO A 238 6.50 -11.74 2.29
CA PRO A 238 5.10 -11.68 1.83
C PRO A 238 4.11 -12.33 2.83
N LEU A 239 2.81 -12.13 2.64
CA LEU A 239 1.76 -12.67 3.50
C LEU A 239 1.80 -14.21 3.58
N THR A 240 2.17 -14.89 2.50
CA THR A 240 2.39 -16.36 2.52
C THR A 240 3.40 -16.79 3.58
N ARG A 241 4.41 -15.96 3.87
CA ARG A 241 5.39 -16.19 4.93
C ARG A 241 4.89 -15.67 6.29
N GLY A 242 4.43 -14.42 6.34
CA GLY A 242 4.03 -13.77 7.60
C GLY A 242 2.78 -14.36 8.26
N MET A 243 1.94 -15.07 7.52
CA MET A 243 0.77 -15.77 8.07
C MET A 243 1.13 -17.09 8.79
N GLN A 244 2.33 -17.63 8.56
CA GLN A 244 2.80 -18.88 9.15
C GLN A 244 3.56 -18.69 10.48
N SER A 245 4.11 -17.49 10.70
CA SER A 245 4.77 -17.07 11.95
C SER A 245 3.77 -16.66 13.03
#